data_AF-A0A941DRZ4-F1
#
_entry.id   AF-A0A941DRZ4-F1
#
_cell.length_a   1.000
_cell.length_b   1.000
_cell.length_c   1.000
_cell.angle_alpha   90.00
_cell.angle_beta   90.00
_cell.angle_gamma   90.00
#
_symmetry.space_group_name_H-M   'P 1'
#
loop_
_entity.id
_entity.type
_entity.pdbx_description
1 polymer ?
#
loop_
_entity_poly.entity_id
_entity_poly.type
_entity_poly.pdbx_seq_one_letter_code
_entity_poly.pdbx_strand_id
1 'polypeptide(L)'
;MTIFQHTSRLLLTAALTGLLSACVTTQDFSHIPKEPGTQAALQKYMTEKSAKAFAVAENGNFSYSENAPNMATAIYGALLNCEKSANARCTVAAIENNSTLPLMTAQKTENQKLIAGMQMKHPNELMPQTNWFKPAADAVRPHSSGIHYATPTTIKGVKTIATPELLKRMKEGSITLLDTLGISRINASLPGAYLLNGADYASTDNDKNKAFEARLEKVMARYFPDKSQALVAYCASAECWLSVNALIHLRNIGYTNLYWYRNGVTDWTYQELPLTNSYQFIAVE
;
A
#
# COMPACT_ATOMS: atom_id res chain seq x y z
N MET A 1 53.06 -19.32 6.97
CA MET A 1 52.37 -18.02 7.14
C MET A 1 50.97 -18.21 6.57
N THR A 2 50.03 -18.55 7.44
CA THR A 2 48.74 -19.16 7.10
C THR A 2 47.67 -18.08 7.05
N ILE A 3 47.01 -17.91 5.92
CA ILE A 3 45.95 -16.91 5.73
C ILE A 3 44.61 -17.56 6.09
N PHE A 4 43.98 -17.08 7.16
CA PHE A 4 42.63 -17.46 7.59
C PHE A 4 41.59 -16.88 6.62
N GLN A 5 40.85 -17.74 5.93
CA GLN A 5 39.58 -17.40 5.29
C GLN A 5 38.46 -17.51 6.35
N HIS A 6 37.85 -16.38 6.73
CA HIS A 6 36.60 -16.39 7.49
C HIS A 6 35.42 -16.26 6.52
N THR A 7 34.79 -17.39 6.23
CA THR A 7 33.45 -17.46 5.63
C THR A 7 32.41 -17.37 6.75
N SER A 8 31.86 -16.18 7.00
CA SER A 8 30.69 -16.05 7.88
C SER A 8 29.43 -16.44 7.10
N ARG A 9 29.01 -17.69 7.23
CA ARG A 9 27.62 -18.11 6.96
C ARG A 9 26.75 -17.60 8.11
N LEU A 10 26.07 -16.47 7.91
CA LEU A 10 24.93 -16.13 8.76
C LEU A 10 23.75 -17.03 8.33
N LEU A 11 23.44 -18.02 9.17
CA LEU A 11 22.16 -18.70 9.16
C LEU A 11 21.08 -17.69 9.61
N LEU A 12 20.29 -17.19 8.65
CA LEU A 12 19.00 -16.57 8.95
C LEU A 12 18.01 -17.68 9.31
N THR A 13 17.97 -18.07 10.58
CA THR A 13 16.80 -18.69 11.18
C THR A 13 16.05 -17.62 11.96
N ALA A 14 15.29 -16.79 11.25
CA ALA A 14 14.27 -15.95 11.86
C ALA A 14 12.98 -16.76 11.92
N ALA A 15 12.60 -17.16 13.14
CA ALA A 15 11.36 -17.84 13.44
C ALA A 15 10.17 -16.97 13.01
N LEU A 16 9.44 -17.43 11.98
CA LEU A 16 8.15 -16.88 11.57
C LEU A 16 7.06 -17.45 12.51
N THR A 17 7.04 -16.98 13.75
CA THR A 17 5.92 -17.24 14.68
C THR A 17 5.52 -15.94 15.34
N GLY A 18 4.47 -15.32 14.78
CA GLY A 18 3.87 -14.10 15.28
C GLY A 18 2.37 -14.06 14.95
N LEU A 19 1.60 -14.86 15.71
CA LEU A 19 0.23 -14.60 16.19
C LEU A 19 -0.86 -14.16 15.18
N LEU A 20 -1.43 -15.13 14.47
CA LEU A 20 -2.88 -15.14 14.12
C LEU A 20 -3.28 -16.59 13.85
N SER A 21 -3.40 -17.37 14.91
CA SER A 21 -4.05 -18.70 14.88
C SER A 21 -5.25 -18.74 15.83
N ALA A 22 -6.02 -17.64 15.83
CA ALA A 22 -7.42 -17.73 16.22
C ALA A 22 -8.18 -18.19 14.96
N CYS A 23 -9.08 -19.16 15.14
CA CYS A 23 -9.91 -19.74 14.10
C CYS A 23 -10.88 -18.66 13.55
N VAL A 24 -10.38 -17.73 12.73
CA VAL A 24 -11.23 -16.78 12.01
C VAL A 24 -11.96 -17.59 10.95
N THR A 25 -13.27 -17.74 11.09
CA THR A 25 -14.09 -18.38 10.05
C THR A 25 -14.04 -17.51 8.80
N THR A 26 -13.27 -17.94 7.81
CA THR A 26 -13.10 -17.24 6.53
C THR A 26 -14.25 -17.49 5.55
N GLN A 27 -15.30 -18.18 5.98
CA GLN A 27 -16.47 -18.55 5.17
C GLN A 27 -17.67 -17.61 5.37
N ASP A 28 -17.47 -16.44 5.98
CA ASP A 28 -18.52 -15.43 6.13
C ASP A 28 -18.52 -14.47 4.93
N PHE A 29 -19.47 -14.67 4.01
CA PHE A 29 -19.68 -13.81 2.83
C PHE A 29 -20.86 -12.85 2.99
N SER A 30 -21.32 -12.58 4.22
CA SER A 30 -22.50 -11.75 4.48
C SER A 30 -22.35 -10.28 4.05
N HIS A 31 -21.13 -9.78 3.88
CA HIS A 31 -20.82 -8.47 3.31
C HIS A 31 -20.95 -8.39 1.79
N ILE A 32 -21.06 -9.52 1.10
CA ILE A 32 -21.29 -9.53 -0.34
C ILE A 32 -22.79 -9.22 -0.60
N PRO A 33 -23.10 -8.18 -1.39
CA PRO A 33 -24.45 -7.77 -1.75
C PRO A 33 -25.29 -8.95 -2.30
N LYS A 34 -26.57 -9.00 -1.89
CA LYS A 34 -27.48 -10.16 -2.09
C LYS A 34 -28.18 -10.17 -3.45
N GLU A 35 -27.87 -9.24 -4.34
CA GLU A 35 -28.47 -9.16 -5.66
C GLU A 35 -28.19 -10.45 -6.46
N PRO A 36 -29.16 -10.96 -7.24
CA PRO A 36 -29.02 -12.25 -7.93
C PRO A 36 -27.77 -12.34 -8.81
N GLY A 37 -27.43 -11.25 -9.50
CA GLY A 37 -26.24 -11.20 -10.36
C GLY A 37 -24.93 -11.38 -9.59
N THR A 38 -24.79 -10.69 -8.46
CA THR A 38 -23.62 -10.77 -7.58
C THR A 38 -23.49 -12.16 -6.95
N GLN A 39 -24.61 -12.73 -6.50
CA GLN A 39 -24.63 -14.08 -5.89
C GLN A 39 -24.31 -15.17 -6.91
N ALA A 40 -24.86 -15.10 -8.13
CA ALA A 40 -24.54 -16.04 -9.20
C ALA A 40 -23.07 -15.96 -9.61
N ALA A 41 -22.49 -14.75 -9.67
CA ALA A 41 -21.07 -14.56 -9.96
C ALA A 41 -20.19 -15.13 -8.84
N LEU A 42 -20.55 -14.94 -7.57
CA LEU A 42 -19.84 -15.54 -6.44
C LEU A 42 -19.89 -17.08 -6.50
N GLN A 43 -21.05 -17.66 -6.80
CA GLN A 43 -21.19 -19.11 -6.95
C GLN A 43 -20.29 -19.66 -8.06
N LYS A 44 -20.26 -19.00 -9.22
CA LYS A 44 -19.35 -19.38 -10.31
C LYS A 44 -17.89 -19.26 -9.88
N TYR A 45 -17.51 -18.13 -9.28
CA TYR A 45 -16.15 -17.87 -8.79
C TYR A 45 -15.64 -18.97 -7.86
N MET A 46 -16.47 -19.51 -6.97
CA MET A 46 -16.09 -20.59 -6.05
C MET A 46 -15.65 -21.88 -6.76
N THR A 47 -16.06 -22.11 -8.01
CA THR A 47 -15.72 -23.33 -8.76
C THR A 47 -14.36 -23.28 -9.47
N GLU A 48 -13.76 -22.09 -9.59
CA GLU A 48 -12.49 -21.86 -10.31
C GLU A 48 -11.26 -22.32 -9.50
N LYS A 49 -10.21 -22.80 -10.18
CA LYS A 49 -9.07 -23.54 -9.55
C LYS A 49 -7.71 -22.83 -9.64
N SER A 50 -7.66 -21.51 -9.56
CA SER A 50 -6.44 -20.72 -9.76
C SER A 50 -6.44 -19.46 -8.91
N ALA A 51 -5.30 -18.75 -8.88
CA ALA A 51 -5.17 -17.47 -8.17
C ALA A 51 -6.30 -16.51 -8.58
N LYS A 52 -7.20 -16.23 -7.65
CA LYS A 52 -8.45 -15.52 -7.92
C LYS A 52 -8.86 -14.56 -6.81
N ALA A 53 -9.49 -13.47 -7.19
CA ALA A 53 -10.02 -12.49 -6.26
C ALA A 53 -11.37 -11.97 -6.75
N PHE A 54 -12.25 -11.62 -5.81
CA PHE A 54 -13.56 -11.03 -6.06
C PHE A 54 -13.62 -9.66 -5.39
N ALA A 55 -13.98 -8.64 -6.14
CA ALA A 55 -14.13 -7.27 -5.68
C ALA A 55 -15.57 -6.80 -5.82
N VAL A 56 -16.04 -6.04 -4.84
CA VAL A 56 -17.39 -5.50 -4.80
C VAL A 56 -17.36 -4.02 -4.48
N ALA A 57 -18.18 -3.27 -5.21
CA ALA A 57 -18.44 -1.87 -4.99
C ALA A 57 -19.59 -1.65 -4.01
N GLU A 58 -19.57 -0.51 -3.32
CA GLU A 58 -20.64 -0.10 -2.39
C GLU A 58 -22.04 -0.06 -3.03
N ASN A 59 -22.13 0.12 -4.35
CA ASN A 59 -23.39 0.13 -5.10
C ASN A 59 -23.82 -1.24 -5.64
N GLY A 60 -23.19 -2.33 -5.19
CA GLY A 60 -23.54 -3.70 -5.59
C GLY A 60 -22.85 -4.21 -6.86
N ASN A 61 -22.22 -3.32 -7.64
CA ASN A 61 -21.41 -3.74 -8.78
C ASN A 61 -20.21 -4.56 -8.33
N PHE A 62 -19.73 -5.46 -9.18
CA PHE A 62 -18.63 -6.35 -8.83
C PHE A 62 -17.71 -6.57 -10.02
N SER A 63 -16.53 -7.09 -9.71
CA SER A 63 -15.61 -7.66 -10.70
C SER A 63 -14.82 -8.78 -10.04
N TYR A 64 -14.26 -9.67 -10.85
CA TYR A 64 -13.39 -10.72 -10.36
C TYR A 64 -12.26 -10.94 -11.35
N SER A 65 -11.17 -11.49 -10.83
CA SER A 65 -10.04 -11.94 -11.63
C SER A 65 -9.81 -13.40 -11.30
N GLU A 66 -9.56 -14.20 -12.32
CA GLU A 66 -9.30 -15.64 -12.25
C GLU A 66 -8.12 -15.99 -13.15
N ASN A 67 -7.51 -17.15 -12.94
CA ASN A 67 -6.36 -17.63 -13.72
C ASN A 67 -5.19 -16.64 -13.75
N ALA A 68 -5.05 -15.84 -12.68
CA ALA A 68 -3.97 -14.88 -12.59
C ALA A 68 -2.62 -15.60 -12.35
N PRO A 69 -1.49 -15.01 -12.78
CA PRO A 69 -0.17 -15.57 -12.53
C PRO A 69 0.16 -15.71 -11.03
N ASN A 70 -0.42 -14.86 -10.18
CA ASN A 70 -0.26 -14.88 -8.73
C ASN A 70 -1.40 -14.08 -8.06
N MET A 71 -1.46 -14.16 -6.73
CA MET A 71 -2.47 -13.47 -5.92
C MET A 71 -2.46 -11.96 -6.09
N ALA A 72 -1.28 -11.35 -6.23
CA ALA A 72 -1.19 -9.90 -6.37
C ALA A 72 -1.86 -9.43 -7.67
N THR A 73 -1.63 -10.15 -8.76
CA THR A 73 -2.29 -9.89 -10.05
C THR A 73 -3.79 -10.14 -9.96
N ALA A 74 -4.25 -11.19 -9.27
CA ALA A 74 -5.67 -11.45 -9.09
C ALA A 74 -6.38 -10.31 -8.33
N ILE A 75 -5.84 -9.93 -7.17
CA ILE A 75 -6.36 -8.86 -6.31
C ILE A 75 -6.38 -7.54 -7.08
N TYR A 76 -5.27 -7.19 -7.72
CA TYR A 76 -5.17 -5.96 -8.50
C TYR A 76 -6.16 -5.94 -9.67
N GLY A 77 -6.26 -7.02 -10.45
CA GLY A 77 -7.17 -7.11 -11.59
C GLY A 77 -8.64 -7.00 -11.20
N ALA A 78 -9.07 -7.72 -10.17
CA ALA A 78 -10.44 -7.65 -9.66
C ALA A 78 -10.79 -6.23 -9.17
N LEU A 79 -9.90 -5.62 -8.38
CA LEU A 79 -10.14 -4.30 -7.83
C LEU A 79 -10.12 -3.22 -8.91
N LEU A 80 -9.12 -3.24 -9.81
CA LEU A 80 -8.99 -2.28 -10.89
C LEU A 80 -10.21 -2.27 -11.80
N ASN A 81 -10.70 -3.45 -12.19
CA ASN A 81 -11.87 -3.57 -13.04
C ASN A 81 -13.15 -3.11 -12.33
N CYS A 82 -13.28 -3.40 -11.03
CA CYS A 82 -14.38 -2.89 -10.20
C CYS A 82 -14.37 -1.35 -10.14
N GLU A 83 -13.22 -0.74 -9.85
CA GLU A 83 -13.08 0.72 -9.75
C GLU A 83 -13.42 1.44 -11.07
N LYS A 84 -13.17 0.78 -12.21
CA LYS A 84 -13.52 1.28 -13.55
C LYS A 84 -15.01 1.18 -13.85
N SER A 85 -15.63 0.03 -13.56
CA SER A 85 -17.01 -0.25 -13.97
C SER A 85 -18.04 0.34 -13.01
N ALA A 86 -17.74 0.36 -11.71
CA ALA A 86 -18.73 0.67 -10.69
C ALA A 86 -18.89 2.16 -10.41
N ASN A 87 -17.87 2.98 -10.70
CA ASN A 87 -17.76 4.38 -10.29
C ASN A 87 -18.10 4.60 -8.79
N ALA A 88 -17.76 3.61 -7.96
CA ALA A 88 -18.00 3.59 -6.53
C ALA A 88 -16.80 2.91 -5.85
N ARG A 89 -16.66 3.08 -4.53
CA ARG A 89 -15.52 2.53 -3.80
C ARG A 89 -15.61 1.01 -3.85
N CYS A 90 -14.54 0.36 -4.30
CA CYS A 90 -14.48 -1.10 -4.33
C CYS A 90 -13.68 -1.66 -3.16
N THR A 91 -14.03 -2.87 -2.75
CA THR A 91 -13.28 -3.63 -1.75
C THR A 91 -13.09 -5.04 -2.28
N VAL A 92 -11.92 -5.62 -1.99
CA VAL A 92 -11.69 -7.04 -2.28
C VAL A 92 -12.48 -7.82 -1.25
N ALA A 93 -13.53 -8.50 -1.67
CA ALA A 93 -14.49 -9.20 -0.82
C ALA A 93 -14.11 -10.67 -0.59
N ALA A 94 -13.39 -11.27 -1.55
CA ALA A 94 -12.86 -12.63 -1.43
C ALA A 94 -11.49 -12.75 -2.11
N ILE A 95 -10.65 -13.60 -1.53
CA ILE A 95 -9.34 -14.00 -2.04
C ILE A 95 -9.33 -15.52 -1.97
N GLU A 96 -9.05 -16.20 -3.09
CA GLU A 96 -9.28 -17.64 -3.22
C GLU A 96 -10.72 -18.04 -2.81
N ASN A 97 -10.89 -18.94 -1.85
CA ASN A 97 -12.21 -19.32 -1.35
C ASN A 97 -12.48 -18.71 0.04
N ASN A 98 -11.78 -17.63 0.39
CA ASN A 98 -11.82 -17.01 1.70
C ASN A 98 -12.37 -15.58 1.60
N SER A 99 -13.37 -15.30 2.42
CA SER A 99 -13.85 -13.94 2.69
C SER A 99 -12.75 -13.10 3.33
N THR A 100 -12.63 -11.86 2.87
CA THR A 100 -11.69 -10.88 3.42
C THR A 100 -12.28 -10.10 4.60
N LEU A 101 -13.60 -10.02 4.78
CA LEU A 101 -14.19 -9.17 5.82
C LEU A 101 -13.76 -9.56 7.25
N PRO A 102 -13.82 -10.85 7.65
CA PRO A 102 -13.34 -11.25 8.97
C PRO A 102 -11.85 -10.94 9.16
N LEU A 103 -11.05 -11.09 8.10
CA LEU A 103 -9.61 -10.81 8.11
C LEU A 103 -9.34 -9.31 8.25
N MET A 104 -10.05 -8.46 7.50
CA MET A 104 -9.98 -7.00 7.58
C MET A 104 -10.34 -6.49 8.97
N THR A 105 -11.40 -7.04 9.56
CA THR A 105 -11.89 -6.63 10.88
C THR A 105 -10.91 -7.03 11.99
N ALA A 106 -10.40 -8.25 11.95
CA ALA A 106 -9.36 -8.73 12.86
C ALA A 106 -8.08 -7.88 12.73
N GLN A 107 -7.61 -7.68 11.51
CA GLN A 107 -6.40 -6.90 11.22
C GLN A 107 -6.53 -5.44 11.68
N LYS A 108 -7.70 -4.81 11.49
CA LYS A 108 -7.94 -3.44 11.97
C LYS A 108 -7.78 -3.35 13.48
N THR A 109 -8.36 -4.30 14.22
CA THR A 109 -8.29 -4.36 15.68
C THR A 109 -6.85 -4.61 16.14
N GLU A 110 -6.14 -5.52 15.48
CA GLU A 110 -4.75 -5.82 15.78
C GLU A 110 -3.83 -4.62 15.50
N ASN A 111 -3.99 -3.97 14.34
CA ASN A 111 -3.22 -2.79 13.97
C ASN A 111 -3.39 -1.68 15.01
N GLN A 112 -4.61 -1.44 15.51
CA GLN A 112 -4.84 -0.44 16.56
C GLN A 112 -4.06 -0.76 17.84
N LYS A 113 -4.09 -2.01 18.30
CA LYS A 113 -3.33 -2.45 19.48
C LYS A 113 -1.83 -2.33 19.26
N LEU A 114 -1.36 -2.76 18.08
CA LEU A 114 0.03 -2.71 17.69
C LEU A 114 0.53 -1.25 17.68
N ILE A 115 -0.19 -0.37 17.00
CA ILE A 115 0.14 1.06 16.89
C ILE A 115 0.25 1.72 18.26
N ALA A 116 -0.68 1.46 19.18
CA ALA A 116 -0.63 2.01 20.52
C ALA A 116 0.65 1.60 21.27
N GLY A 117 1.10 0.36 21.10
CA GLY A 117 2.27 -0.21 21.76
C GLY A 117 3.62 0.05 21.09
N MET A 118 3.66 0.50 19.82
CA MET A 118 4.91 0.64 19.06
C MET A 118 5.89 1.62 19.71
N GLN A 119 7.16 1.23 19.77
CA GLN A 119 8.27 2.08 20.22
C GLN A 119 9.47 1.84 19.32
N MET A 120 10.19 2.91 18.98
CA MET A 120 11.45 2.81 18.25
C MET A 120 12.50 2.14 19.12
N LYS A 121 13.22 1.17 18.55
CA LYS A 121 14.37 0.56 19.24
C LYS A 121 15.57 1.50 19.32
N HIS A 122 15.77 2.31 18.28
CA HIS A 122 16.90 3.23 18.14
C HIS A 122 16.43 4.69 18.01
N PRO A 123 15.74 5.26 19.02
CA PRO A 123 15.10 6.57 18.92
C PRO A 123 16.08 7.74 18.69
N ASN A 124 17.36 7.55 19.03
CA ASN A 124 18.42 8.55 18.86
C ASN A 124 19.24 8.35 17.57
N GLU A 125 18.99 7.28 16.80
CA GLU A 125 19.70 6.96 15.57
C GLU A 125 18.67 6.98 14.43
N LEU A 126 18.55 8.12 13.74
CA LEU A 126 17.72 8.22 12.55
C LEU A 126 18.55 7.82 11.32
N MET A 127 17.97 7.04 10.42
CA MET A 127 18.65 6.74 9.17
C MET A 127 19.01 8.03 8.41
N PRO A 128 20.23 8.14 7.85
CA PRO A 128 20.68 9.34 7.16
C PRO A 128 19.72 9.77 6.05
N GLN A 129 19.37 11.06 6.03
CA GLN A 129 18.66 11.67 4.90
C GLN A 129 19.67 12.06 3.82
N THR A 130 20.32 11.07 3.21
CA THR A 130 21.40 11.28 2.24
C THR A 130 21.01 12.32 1.20
N ASN A 131 21.79 13.40 1.11
CA ASN A 131 21.58 14.46 0.15
C ASN A 131 22.47 14.24 -1.08
N TRP A 132 21.87 13.75 -2.17
CA TRP A 132 22.56 13.57 -3.45
C TRP A 132 22.61 14.87 -4.29
N PHE A 133 22.47 16.03 -3.65
CA PHE A 133 22.49 17.37 -4.26
C PHE A 133 21.52 17.50 -5.45
N LYS A 134 20.38 16.82 -5.39
CA LYS A 134 19.31 16.92 -6.38
C LYS A 134 18.40 18.11 -6.04
N PRO A 135 17.90 18.86 -7.04
CA PRO A 135 16.90 19.89 -6.80
C PRO A 135 15.60 19.27 -6.25
N ALA A 136 14.78 20.07 -5.56
CA ALA A 136 13.48 19.62 -5.08
C ALA A 136 12.67 19.00 -6.22
N ALA A 137 12.04 17.85 -5.98
CA ALA A 137 11.19 17.23 -7.00
C ALA A 137 9.95 18.09 -7.23
N ASP A 138 9.68 18.41 -8.50
CA ASP A 138 8.47 19.11 -8.93
C ASP A 138 7.71 18.39 -10.05
N ALA A 139 8.30 17.33 -10.62
CA ALA A 139 7.72 16.51 -11.67
C ALA A 139 8.06 15.03 -11.45
N VAL A 140 7.22 14.14 -11.97
CA VAL A 140 7.38 12.70 -11.84
C VAL A 140 8.62 12.18 -12.58
N ARG A 141 9.18 11.07 -12.10
CA ARG A 141 10.23 10.33 -12.78
C ARG A 141 9.63 9.16 -13.54
N PRO A 142 9.73 9.12 -14.88
CA PRO A 142 9.21 8.02 -15.68
C PRO A 142 9.85 6.68 -15.31
N HIS A 143 9.07 5.59 -15.32
CA HIS A 143 9.57 4.26 -15.00
C HIS A 143 10.70 3.80 -15.94
N SER A 144 10.69 4.27 -17.20
CA SER A 144 11.77 4.03 -18.17
C SER A 144 13.14 4.56 -17.72
N SER A 145 13.17 5.49 -16.75
CA SER A 145 14.39 6.00 -16.14
C SER A 145 14.81 5.22 -14.89
N GLY A 146 14.09 4.17 -14.52
CA GLY A 146 14.32 3.37 -13.31
C GLY A 146 13.74 4.00 -12.05
N ILE A 147 13.15 3.15 -11.20
CA ILE A 147 12.47 3.54 -9.96
C ILE A 147 13.39 3.53 -8.73
N HIS A 148 14.54 2.86 -8.81
CA HIS A 148 15.58 2.83 -7.79
C HIS A 148 16.71 3.78 -8.18
N TYR A 149 16.64 5.02 -7.71
CA TYR A 149 17.57 6.08 -8.03
C TYR A 149 17.58 7.16 -6.94
N ALA A 150 18.70 7.86 -6.77
CA ALA A 150 18.83 8.98 -5.83
C ALA A 150 17.64 9.96 -5.92
N THR A 151 16.81 10.01 -4.87
CA THR A 151 15.70 10.97 -4.74
C THR A 151 16.21 12.27 -4.11
N PRO A 152 15.57 13.43 -4.38
CA PRO A 152 15.91 14.64 -3.63
C PRO A 152 15.58 14.53 -2.14
N THR A 153 16.02 15.48 -1.34
CA THR A 153 15.65 15.55 0.09
C THR A 153 14.30 16.23 0.33
N THR A 154 13.75 16.88 -0.71
CA THR A 154 12.49 17.61 -0.66
C THR A 154 11.67 17.40 -1.94
N ILE A 155 10.36 17.47 -1.79
CA ILE A 155 9.38 17.51 -2.88
C ILE A 155 8.59 18.82 -2.70
N LYS A 156 8.45 19.62 -3.76
CA LYS A 156 7.79 20.92 -3.66
C LYS A 156 6.33 20.74 -3.25
N GLY A 157 5.91 21.43 -2.17
CA GLY A 157 4.54 21.34 -1.64
C GLY A 157 4.25 20.12 -0.77
N VAL A 158 5.27 19.32 -0.41
CA VAL A 158 5.13 18.12 0.42
C VAL A 158 6.14 18.19 1.57
N LYS A 159 5.73 17.80 2.78
CA LYS A 159 6.59 17.80 3.97
C LYS A 159 7.30 16.46 4.11
N THR A 160 8.61 16.44 4.34
CA THR A 160 9.30 15.20 4.73
C THR A 160 8.98 14.90 6.21
N ILE A 161 8.70 13.63 6.54
CA ILE A 161 8.43 13.18 7.91
C ILE A 161 9.43 12.09 8.33
N ALA A 162 9.90 12.15 9.58
CA ALA A 162 10.77 11.15 10.18
C ALA A 162 9.97 10.17 11.07
N THR A 163 10.56 9.01 11.36
CA THR A 163 9.90 7.95 12.13
C THR A 163 9.30 8.38 13.48
N PRO A 164 9.97 9.22 14.31
CA PRO A 164 9.37 9.68 15.57
C PRO A 164 8.05 10.45 15.38
N GLU A 165 8.00 11.37 14.42
CA GLU A 165 6.79 12.15 14.14
C GLU A 165 5.72 11.27 13.48
N LEU A 166 6.12 10.37 12.58
CA LEU A 166 5.19 9.43 11.95
C LEU A 166 4.51 8.55 13.02
N LEU A 167 5.28 7.94 13.92
CA LEU A 167 4.73 7.13 15.01
C LEU A 167 3.79 7.92 15.91
N LYS A 168 4.14 9.16 16.26
CA LYS A 168 3.28 10.05 17.04
C LYS A 168 1.93 10.23 16.34
N ARG A 169 1.94 10.62 15.06
CA ARG A 169 0.73 10.87 14.28
C ARG A 169 -0.09 9.60 14.04
N MET A 170 0.57 8.45 13.89
CA MET A 170 -0.11 7.14 13.81
C MET A 170 -0.88 6.83 15.10
N LYS A 171 -0.26 7.05 16.27
CA LYS A 171 -0.91 6.84 17.58
C LYS A 171 -2.07 7.79 17.83
N GLU A 172 -1.92 9.03 17.38
CA GLU A 172 -2.98 10.06 17.44
C GLU A 172 -4.11 9.79 16.43
N GLY A 173 -3.93 8.87 15.48
CA GLY A 173 -4.88 8.64 14.38
C GLY A 173 -4.99 9.85 13.44
N SER A 174 -3.98 10.71 13.40
CA SER A 174 -4.02 12.00 12.72
C SER A 174 -3.36 11.97 11.33
N ILE A 175 -3.05 10.78 10.80
CA ILE A 175 -2.42 10.61 9.49
C ILE A 175 -2.82 9.28 8.85
N THR A 176 -3.09 9.31 7.55
CA THR A 176 -3.38 8.11 6.74
C THR A 176 -2.13 7.70 5.98
N LEU A 177 -1.78 6.40 6.04
CA LEU A 177 -0.61 5.86 5.37
C LEU A 177 -0.96 5.27 4.01
N LEU A 178 -0.16 5.62 2.99
CA LEU A 178 -0.24 5.14 1.63
C LEU A 178 1.05 4.36 1.30
N ASP A 179 0.92 3.06 1.14
CA ASP A 179 1.99 2.17 0.72
C ASP A 179 2.04 2.11 -0.81
N THR A 180 3.11 2.66 -1.39
CA THR A 180 3.30 2.70 -2.84
C THR A 180 4.09 1.52 -3.39
N LEU A 181 4.53 0.57 -2.55
CA LEU A 181 5.03 -0.74 -3.00
C LEU A 181 3.87 -1.65 -3.44
N GLY A 182 2.68 -1.37 -2.92
CA GLY A 182 1.43 -1.99 -3.31
C GLY A 182 1.31 -3.47 -2.94
N ILE A 183 0.31 -4.13 -3.54
CA ILE A 183 -0.09 -5.53 -3.32
C ILE A 183 1.07 -6.54 -3.48
N SER A 184 2.14 -6.22 -4.21
CA SER A 184 3.33 -7.08 -4.29
C SER A 184 3.99 -7.35 -2.92
N ARG A 185 3.73 -6.47 -1.94
CA ARG A 185 4.22 -6.54 -0.56
C ARG A 185 3.06 -6.61 0.44
N ILE A 186 1.97 -7.25 0.06
CA ILE A 186 0.73 -7.39 0.87
C ILE A 186 0.97 -7.87 2.31
N ASN A 187 2.02 -8.64 2.57
CA ASN A 187 2.37 -9.19 3.88
C ASN A 187 3.48 -8.43 4.62
N ALA A 188 3.91 -7.27 4.09
CA ALA A 188 5.07 -6.53 4.57
C ALA A 188 4.83 -5.01 4.48
N SER A 189 3.68 -4.56 4.99
CA SER A 189 3.25 -3.15 4.97
C SER A 189 3.30 -2.54 6.37
N LEU A 190 3.33 -1.21 6.47
CA LEU A 190 3.22 -0.52 7.77
C LEU A 190 1.81 -0.77 8.36
N PRO A 191 1.69 -0.93 9.69
CA PRO A 191 0.39 -1.15 10.34
C PRO A 191 -0.64 -0.09 9.97
N GLY A 192 -1.77 -0.52 9.40
CA GLY A 192 -2.89 0.34 9.03
C GLY A 192 -2.78 1.02 7.65
N ALA A 193 -1.73 0.75 6.86
CA ALA A 193 -1.56 1.37 5.55
C ALA A 193 -2.56 0.86 4.49
N TYR A 194 -2.94 1.76 3.60
CA TYR A 194 -3.63 1.45 2.34
C TYR A 194 -2.58 1.15 1.27
N LEU A 195 -2.69 -0.01 0.62
CA LEU A 195 -1.86 -0.33 -0.55
C LEU A 195 -2.40 0.43 -1.75
N LEU A 196 -1.68 1.47 -2.18
CA LEU A 196 -2.09 2.35 -3.26
C LEU A 196 -1.35 1.96 -4.54
N ASN A 197 -1.85 0.92 -5.20
CA ASN A 197 -1.26 0.35 -6.40
C ASN A 197 -1.49 1.22 -7.63
N GLY A 198 -0.42 1.51 -8.37
CA GLY A 198 -0.46 2.24 -9.64
C GLY A 198 -0.39 3.76 -9.48
N ALA A 199 -0.44 4.29 -8.25
CA ALA A 199 -0.30 5.73 -7.99
C ALA A 199 1.06 6.32 -8.40
N ASP A 200 2.06 5.47 -8.60
CA ASP A 200 3.41 5.80 -9.03
C ASP A 200 3.58 6.01 -10.53
N TYR A 201 2.51 5.78 -11.34
CA TYR A 201 2.54 5.90 -12.80
C TYR A 201 3.27 7.15 -13.24
N ALA A 202 4.25 7.01 -14.14
CA ALA A 202 4.97 8.16 -14.66
C ALA A 202 5.39 7.93 -16.10
N SER A 203 5.00 8.86 -16.96
CA SER A 203 5.34 8.90 -18.38
C SER A 203 6.21 10.12 -18.71
N THR A 204 7.00 10.02 -19.78
CA THR A 204 7.65 11.17 -20.41
C THR A 204 6.65 12.09 -21.11
N ASP A 205 5.43 11.60 -21.35
CA ASP A 205 4.34 12.34 -21.97
C ASP A 205 3.45 12.97 -20.89
N ASN A 206 3.45 14.30 -20.83
CA ASN A 206 2.69 15.06 -19.84
C ASN A 206 1.17 14.90 -19.99
N ASP A 207 0.65 14.66 -21.20
CA ASP A 207 -0.78 14.48 -21.39
C ASP A 207 -1.23 13.12 -20.85
N LYS A 208 -0.37 12.09 -20.93
CA LYS A 208 -0.61 10.81 -20.24
C LYS A 208 -0.61 10.96 -18.73
N ASN A 209 0.31 11.76 -18.17
CA ASN A 209 0.35 12.05 -16.74
C ASN A 209 -0.93 12.78 -16.28
N LYS A 210 -1.41 13.77 -17.04
CA LYS A 210 -2.68 14.46 -16.74
C LYS A 210 -3.89 13.53 -16.85
N ALA A 211 -3.92 12.68 -17.87
CA ALA A 211 -5.00 11.69 -18.02
C ALA A 211 -5.01 10.70 -16.86
N PHE A 212 -3.83 10.30 -16.38
CA PHE A 212 -3.67 9.51 -15.17
C PHE A 212 -4.17 10.24 -13.93
N GLU A 213 -3.76 11.50 -13.73
CA GLU A 213 -4.21 12.34 -12.61
C GLU A 213 -5.73 12.47 -12.56
N ALA A 214 -6.42 12.61 -13.70
CA ALA A 214 -7.88 12.64 -13.75
C ALA A 214 -8.54 11.32 -13.32
N ARG A 215 -7.89 10.17 -13.52
CA ARG A 215 -8.36 8.87 -13.02
C ARG A 215 -8.05 8.71 -11.54
N LEU A 216 -6.84 9.07 -11.12
CA LEU A 216 -6.41 9.06 -9.72
C LEU A 216 -7.32 9.94 -8.88
N GLU A 217 -7.70 11.14 -9.35
CA GLU A 217 -8.60 12.04 -8.62
C GLU A 217 -9.96 11.39 -8.33
N LYS A 218 -10.56 10.71 -9.32
CA LYS A 218 -11.83 10.00 -9.12
C LYS A 218 -11.70 8.88 -8.10
N VAL A 219 -10.62 8.09 -8.15
CA VAL A 219 -10.37 7.03 -7.18
C VAL A 219 -10.17 7.64 -5.80
N MET A 220 -9.24 8.58 -5.65
CA MET A 220 -8.91 9.18 -4.36
C MET A 220 -10.09 9.92 -3.73
N ALA A 221 -10.97 10.56 -4.51
CA ALA A 221 -12.19 11.18 -4.00
C ALA A 221 -13.16 10.18 -3.34
N ARG A 222 -13.14 8.89 -3.73
CA ARG A 222 -13.99 7.85 -3.13
C ARG A 222 -13.45 7.31 -1.80
N TYR A 223 -12.14 7.33 -1.61
CA TYR A 223 -11.51 6.83 -0.38
C TYR A 223 -11.19 7.96 0.60
N PHE A 224 -10.82 9.12 0.07
CA PHE A 224 -10.21 10.23 0.77
C PHE A 224 -10.76 11.57 0.26
N PRO A 225 -12.08 11.84 0.37
CA PRO A 225 -12.72 13.01 -0.24
C PRO A 225 -12.21 14.36 0.29
N ASP A 226 -11.77 14.42 1.55
CA ASP A 226 -11.17 15.61 2.12
C ASP A 226 -9.72 15.79 1.63
N LYS A 227 -9.50 16.77 0.75
CA LYS A 227 -8.18 17.12 0.20
C LYS A 227 -7.23 17.77 1.22
N SER A 228 -7.72 18.12 2.41
CA SER A 228 -6.91 18.67 3.52
C SER A 228 -6.46 17.64 4.54
N GLN A 229 -6.98 16.41 4.45
CA GLN A 229 -6.58 15.33 5.36
C GLN A 229 -5.09 15.03 5.22
N ALA A 230 -4.45 14.66 6.34
CA ALA A 230 -3.03 14.34 6.34
C ALA A 230 -2.80 12.97 5.70
N LEU A 231 -2.12 12.94 4.55
CA LEU A 231 -1.70 11.72 3.86
C LEU A 231 -0.18 11.61 3.90
N VAL A 232 0.35 10.45 4.31
CA VAL A 232 1.77 10.11 4.17
C VAL A 232 1.93 9.00 3.15
N ALA A 233 2.81 9.20 2.17
CA ALA A 233 3.22 8.13 1.27
C ALA A 233 4.65 7.67 1.58
N TYR A 234 4.87 6.37 1.41
CA TYR A 234 6.19 5.75 1.56
C TYR A 234 6.41 4.64 0.53
N CYS A 235 7.67 4.26 0.37
CA CYS A 235 8.10 3.13 -0.44
C CYS A 235 9.21 2.35 0.31
N ALA A 236 10.11 1.63 -0.38
CA ALA A 236 11.14 0.80 0.22
C ALA A 236 12.23 1.59 0.95
N SER A 237 12.76 2.65 0.33
CA SER A 237 13.96 3.35 0.80
C SER A 237 14.05 4.78 0.24
N ALA A 238 15.08 5.51 0.68
CA ALA A 238 15.43 6.84 0.20
C ALA A 238 15.72 6.92 -1.31
N GLU A 239 15.92 5.80 -1.99
CA GLU A 239 16.17 5.75 -3.44
C GLU A 239 14.92 5.31 -4.23
N CYS A 240 13.78 5.11 -3.57
CA CYS A 240 12.56 4.69 -4.25
C CYS A 240 11.72 5.87 -4.74
N TRP A 241 11.51 5.95 -6.05
CA TRP A 241 10.70 6.99 -6.69
C TRP A 241 9.19 6.75 -6.69
N LEU A 242 8.70 5.56 -6.32
CA LEU A 242 7.25 5.26 -6.35
C LEU A 242 6.45 6.24 -5.46
N SER A 243 6.91 6.43 -4.21
CA SER A 243 6.28 7.38 -3.28
C SER A 243 6.40 8.84 -3.72
N VAL A 244 7.51 9.19 -4.39
CA VAL A 244 7.73 10.55 -4.92
C VAL A 244 6.72 10.84 -6.04
N ASN A 245 6.58 9.91 -7.00
CA ASN A 245 5.64 10.04 -8.10
C ASN A 245 4.20 10.13 -7.60
N ALA A 246 3.80 9.25 -6.68
CA ALA A 246 2.48 9.27 -6.08
C ALA A 246 2.19 10.62 -5.39
N LEU A 247 3.11 11.14 -4.59
CA LEU A 247 2.93 12.42 -3.90
C LEU A 247 2.84 13.61 -4.86
N ILE A 248 3.58 13.59 -5.97
CA ILE A 248 3.48 14.62 -7.01
C ILE A 248 2.09 14.60 -7.63
N HIS A 249 1.56 13.42 -7.98
CA HIS A 249 0.21 13.32 -8.51
C HIS A 249 -0.85 13.76 -7.50
N LEU A 250 -0.77 13.30 -6.25
CA LEU A 250 -1.69 13.71 -5.18
C LEU A 250 -1.71 15.23 -4.99
N ARG A 251 -0.53 15.86 -5.02
CA ARG A 251 -0.40 17.32 -4.97
C ARG A 251 -1.05 17.97 -6.18
N ASN A 252 -0.79 17.46 -7.39
CA ASN A 252 -1.31 18.04 -8.64
C ASN A 252 -2.84 17.95 -8.72
N ILE A 253 -3.46 16.90 -8.15
CA ILE A 253 -4.92 16.79 -8.04
C ILE A 253 -5.48 17.52 -6.80
N GLY A 254 -4.65 18.28 -6.07
CA GLY A 254 -5.08 19.24 -5.06
C GLY A 254 -5.07 18.75 -3.61
N TYR A 255 -4.49 17.60 -3.27
CA TYR A 255 -4.23 17.28 -1.86
C TYR A 255 -3.16 18.21 -1.29
N THR A 256 -3.45 18.82 -0.14
CA THR A 256 -2.66 19.96 0.39
C THR A 256 -1.84 19.61 1.61
N ASN A 257 -2.17 18.53 2.31
CA ASN A 257 -1.50 18.13 3.56
C ASN A 257 -0.75 16.81 3.38
N LEU A 258 0.29 16.86 2.55
CA LEU A 258 1.05 15.70 2.11
C LEU A 258 2.37 15.56 2.87
N TYR A 259 2.67 14.32 3.23
CA TYR A 259 3.88 13.92 3.91
C TYR A 259 4.63 12.84 3.14
N TRP A 260 5.95 12.91 3.15
CA TRP A 260 6.84 11.93 2.55
C TRP A 260 7.69 11.25 3.59
N TYR A 261 7.45 9.96 3.83
CA TYR A 261 8.31 9.14 4.67
C TYR A 261 9.42 8.52 3.82
N ARG A 262 10.44 9.34 3.55
CA ARG A 262 11.47 9.13 2.52
C ARG A 262 12.25 7.82 2.65
N ASN A 263 12.71 7.48 3.85
CA ASN A 263 13.50 6.26 4.06
C ASN A 263 12.64 5.00 4.14
N GLY A 264 11.32 5.16 4.19
CA GLY A 264 10.35 4.09 3.97
C GLY A 264 10.51 2.87 4.87
N VAL A 265 10.27 1.70 4.28
CA VAL A 265 10.36 0.41 4.98
C VAL A 265 11.75 0.17 5.58
N THR A 266 12.82 0.69 4.94
CA THR A 266 14.18 0.49 5.45
C THR A 266 14.37 1.13 6.82
N ASP A 267 13.99 2.41 7.02
CA ASP A 267 14.07 3.06 8.34
C ASP A 267 13.07 2.45 9.32
N TRP A 268 11.89 2.04 8.85
CA TRP A 268 10.90 1.38 9.70
C TRP A 268 11.45 0.09 10.33
N THR A 269 12.05 -0.76 9.50
CA THR A 269 12.65 -2.02 9.94
C THR A 269 13.94 -1.84 10.73
N TYR A 270 14.74 -0.81 10.41
CA TYR A 270 15.92 -0.45 11.20
C TYR A 270 15.54 -0.07 12.64
N GLN A 271 14.38 0.57 12.83
CA GLN A 271 13.83 0.88 14.16
C GLN A 271 13.18 -0.33 14.86
N GLU A 272 13.27 -1.53 14.26
CA GLU A 272 12.63 -2.77 14.70
C GLU A 272 11.10 -2.66 14.86
N LEU A 273 10.47 -1.80 14.05
CA LEU A 273 9.02 -1.65 14.05
C LEU A 273 8.36 -2.76 13.22
N PRO A 274 7.19 -3.26 13.65
CA PRO A 274 6.55 -4.40 13.02
C PRO A 274 5.97 -4.05 11.65
N LEU A 275 6.03 -5.00 10.72
CA LEU A 275 5.25 -4.98 9.48
C LEU A 275 4.05 -5.92 9.62
N THR A 276 2.96 -5.62 8.91
CA THR A 276 1.71 -6.39 8.97
C THR A 276 1.21 -6.74 7.58
N ASN A 277 0.26 -7.67 7.53
CA ASN A 277 -0.58 -7.84 6.36
C ASN A 277 -1.44 -6.58 6.15
N SER A 278 -1.72 -6.26 4.89
CA SER A 278 -2.74 -5.26 4.53
C SER A 278 -3.86 -5.91 3.74
N TYR A 279 -5.09 -5.55 4.10
CA TYR A 279 -6.31 -5.90 3.40
C TYR A 279 -7.05 -4.65 2.89
N GLN A 280 -6.39 -3.50 2.91
CA GLN A 280 -6.91 -2.23 2.43
C GLN A 280 -6.21 -1.90 1.12
N PHE A 281 -6.89 -2.16 0.01
CA PHE A 281 -6.33 -2.03 -1.33
C PHE A 281 -7.01 -0.87 -2.05
N ILE A 282 -6.22 -0.13 -2.82
CA ILE A 282 -6.68 0.89 -3.76
C ILE A 282 -5.92 0.63 -5.06
N ALA A 283 -6.65 0.45 -6.17
CA ALA A 283 -6.06 0.23 -7.48
C ALA A 283 -6.35 1.41 -8.40
N VAL A 284 -5.32 1.89 -9.10
CA VAL A 284 -5.39 2.99 -10.06
C VAL A 284 -4.73 2.57 -11.37
N GLU A 285 -5.35 2.92 -12.50
CA GLU A 285 -4.83 2.65 -13.86
C GLU A 285 -3.95 3.78 -14.40
#